data_AF-A0A844ADN4-F1
#
_entry.id   AF-A0A844ADN4-F1
#
_cell.length_a   1.000
_cell.length_b   1.000
_cell.length_c   1.000
_cell.angle_alpha   90.00
_cell.angle_beta   90.00
_cell.angle_gamma   90.00
#
_symmetry.space_group_name_H-M   'P 1'
#
loop_
_entity.id
_entity.type
_entity.pdbx_description
1 polymer ?
#
loop_
_entity_poly.entity_id
_entity_poly.type
_entity_poly.pdbx_seq_one_letter_code
_entity_poly.pdbx_strand_id
1 'polypeptide(L)'
;MMRVTLAACIATCSLSAVLFAWAYRLEVDQTALPYDFTFEKPQKGSAAPAAAGDDSEIADVIQFQLRPLFSASRRPVQVGNSEPAAEPVDVDAPPPEPVAEVPRLKLLGTEKAGGGSALIMDEDTGVSNWVVAGSSIGGWRVQEVQSDTVLLRSGEPTALPEGETGLTLSLYPEQAGP
;
A
#
# COMPACT_ATOMS: atom_id res chain seq x y z
N MET A 1 51.72 29.03 -22.17
CA MET A 1 50.80 28.01 -21.63
C MET A 1 49.48 28.61 -21.12
N MET A 2 49.49 29.68 -20.31
CA MET A 2 48.26 30.25 -19.69
C MET A 2 47.19 30.81 -20.65
N ARG A 3 47.57 31.19 -21.88
CA ARG A 3 46.63 31.71 -22.89
C ARG A 3 45.85 30.61 -23.62
N VAL A 4 46.42 29.40 -23.70
CA VAL A 4 45.79 28.26 -24.39
C VAL A 4 44.71 27.64 -23.49
N THR A 5 44.95 27.60 -22.18
CA THR A 5 43.97 27.11 -21.19
C THR A 5 42.74 27.99 -21.08
N LEU A 6 42.90 29.31 -21.20
CA LEU A 6 41.78 30.25 -21.12
C LEU A 6 40.88 30.19 -22.37
N ALA A 7 41.47 30.02 -23.56
CA ALA A 7 40.72 29.82 -24.80
C ALA A 7 39.93 28.50 -24.79
N ALA A 8 40.51 27.43 -24.23
CA ALA A 8 39.82 26.13 -24.11
C ALA A 8 38.59 26.21 -23.19
N CYS A 9 38.67 26.93 -22.06
CA CYS A 9 37.53 27.10 -21.14
C CYS A 9 36.38 27.88 -21.78
N ILE A 10 36.68 28.95 -22.53
CA ILE A 10 35.63 29.73 -23.20
C ILE A 10 34.92 28.88 -24.26
N ALA A 11 35.68 28.07 -25.02
CA ALA A 11 35.12 27.17 -26.01
C ALA A 11 34.19 26.12 -25.39
N THR A 12 34.58 25.49 -24.27
CA THR A 12 33.74 24.48 -23.61
C THR A 12 32.48 25.08 -22.98
N CYS A 13 32.56 26.27 -22.37
CA CYS A 13 31.38 26.94 -21.83
C CYS A 13 30.37 27.33 -22.92
N SER A 14 30.85 27.82 -24.07
CA SER A 14 29.97 28.19 -25.19
C SER A 14 29.28 26.97 -25.81
N LEU A 15 29.99 25.86 -26.00
CA LEU A 15 29.41 24.62 -26.52
C LEU A 15 28.35 24.03 -25.58
N SER A 16 28.57 24.08 -24.27
CA SER A 16 27.60 23.62 -23.27
C SER A 16 26.32 24.45 -23.30
N ALA A 17 26.42 25.78 -23.38
CA ALA A 17 25.25 26.66 -23.44
C ALA A 17 24.39 26.39 -24.69
N VAL A 18 25.03 26.13 -25.84
CA VAL A 18 24.33 25.78 -27.09
C VAL A 18 23.63 24.42 -26.97
N LEU A 19 24.29 23.41 -26.39
CA LEU A 19 23.68 22.09 -26.18
C LEU A 19 22.49 22.15 -25.22
N PHE A 20 22.57 22.93 -24.14
CA PHE A 20 21.43 23.13 -23.24
C PHE A 20 20.28 23.83 -23.96
N ALA A 21 20.54 24.93 -24.69
CA ALA A 21 19.49 25.63 -25.44
C ALA A 21 18.86 24.73 -26.52
N TRP A 22 19.64 23.86 -27.16
CA TRP A 22 19.14 22.89 -28.13
C TRP A 22 18.28 21.80 -27.47
N ALA A 23 18.68 21.29 -26.29
CA ALA A 23 17.90 20.32 -25.53
C ALA A 23 16.56 20.91 -25.03
N TYR A 24 16.54 22.18 -24.62
CA TYR A 24 15.30 22.87 -24.23
C TYR A 24 14.35 23.13 -25.41
N ARG A 25 14.87 23.15 -26.65
CA ARG A 25 14.07 23.29 -27.88
C ARG A 25 13.45 21.98 -28.36
N LEU A 26 13.85 20.84 -27.79
CA LEU A 26 13.15 19.57 -27.97
C LEU A 26 11.93 19.55 -27.04
N GLU A 27 10.88 20.28 -27.45
CA GLU A 27 9.53 20.00 -26.95
C GLU A 27 9.19 18.57 -27.40
N VAL A 28 9.31 17.63 -26.47
CA VAL A 28 8.82 16.27 -26.66
C VAL A 28 7.31 16.37 -26.80
N ASP A 29 6.80 15.96 -27.94
CA ASP A 29 5.37 15.90 -28.21
C ASP A 29 4.74 14.90 -27.21
N GLN A 30 4.20 15.42 -26.12
CA GLN A 30 3.51 14.67 -25.06
C GLN A 30 2.03 14.48 -25.39
N THR A 31 1.66 14.50 -26.67
CA THR A 31 0.29 14.19 -27.07
C THR A 31 -0.05 12.77 -26.61
N ALA A 32 -1.02 12.70 -25.70
CA ALA A 32 -1.53 11.44 -25.19
C ALA A 32 -2.04 10.61 -26.37
N LEU A 33 -1.55 9.37 -26.48
CA LEU A 33 -2.06 8.42 -27.47
C LEU A 33 -3.58 8.33 -27.31
N PRO A 34 -4.36 8.42 -28.40
CA PRO A 34 -5.80 8.29 -28.34
C PRO A 34 -6.15 6.93 -27.74
N TYR A 35 -7.04 6.92 -26.76
CA TYR A 35 -7.47 5.74 -25.99
C TYR A 35 -8.32 4.74 -26.80
N ASP A 36 -8.34 4.85 -28.13
CA ASP A 36 -9.10 3.96 -29.02
C ASP A 36 -8.29 2.71 -29.38
N PHE A 37 -7.88 1.98 -28.36
CA PHE A 37 -7.29 0.65 -28.53
C PHE A 37 -8.43 -0.37 -28.50
N THR A 38 -8.86 -0.81 -29.69
CA THR A 38 -9.83 -1.91 -29.82
C THR A 38 -9.11 -3.24 -29.58
N PHE A 39 -9.42 -3.88 -28.45
CA PHE A 39 -9.03 -5.27 -28.22
C PHE A 39 -9.82 -6.17 -29.17
N GLU A 40 -9.15 -6.74 -30.17
CA GLU A 40 -9.75 -7.71 -31.06
C GLU A 40 -10.15 -8.95 -30.25
N LYS A 41 -11.46 -9.24 -30.23
CA LYS A 41 -12.02 -10.34 -29.43
C LYS A 41 -11.45 -11.66 -29.95
N PRO A 42 -10.83 -12.51 -29.11
CA PRO A 42 -10.25 -13.76 -29.58
C PRO A 42 -11.31 -14.62 -30.28
N GLN A 43 -11.02 -15.00 -31.52
CA GLN A 43 -11.89 -15.83 -32.33
C GLN A 43 -12.06 -17.19 -31.65
N LYS A 44 -13.24 -17.42 -31.06
CA LYS A 44 -13.61 -18.71 -30.48
C LYS A 44 -13.71 -19.74 -31.60
N GLY A 45 -12.65 -20.53 -31.78
CA GLY A 45 -12.72 -21.72 -32.62
C GLY A 45 -11.40 -22.13 -33.26
N SER A 46 -10.55 -22.81 -32.50
CA SER A 46 -9.78 -23.93 -33.05
C SER A 46 -9.96 -25.10 -32.11
N ALA A 47 -10.79 -26.05 -32.53
CA ALA A 47 -10.99 -27.30 -31.82
C ALA A 47 -9.67 -28.08 -31.82
N ALA A 48 -8.99 -28.08 -30.68
CA ALA A 48 -8.00 -29.10 -30.38
C ALA A 48 -8.73 -30.45 -30.28
N PRO A 49 -8.17 -31.57 -30.79
CA PRO A 49 -8.79 -32.87 -30.66
C PRO A 49 -8.92 -33.19 -29.17
N ALA A 50 -10.12 -33.61 -28.76
CA ALA A 50 -10.42 -34.04 -27.41
C ALA A 50 -9.41 -35.11 -26.99
N ALA A 51 -8.56 -34.76 -26.02
CA ALA A 51 -7.82 -35.75 -25.26
C ALA A 51 -8.85 -36.64 -24.56
N ALA A 52 -8.64 -37.96 -24.64
CA ALA A 52 -9.43 -38.93 -23.91
C ALA A 52 -9.46 -38.54 -22.42
N GLY A 53 -10.64 -38.15 -21.95
CA GLY A 53 -10.88 -37.72 -20.58
C GLY A 53 -10.63 -38.87 -19.62
N ASP A 54 -9.84 -38.58 -18.61
CA ASP A 54 -9.40 -39.45 -17.53
C ASP A 54 -10.60 -39.79 -16.62
N ASP A 55 -10.87 -41.08 -16.39
CA ASP A 55 -11.99 -41.57 -15.57
C ASP A 55 -11.94 -41.07 -14.10
N SER A 56 -10.85 -40.43 -13.71
CA SER A 56 -10.63 -39.78 -12.41
C SER A 56 -11.53 -38.56 -12.17
N GLU A 57 -11.87 -37.80 -13.21
CA GLU A 57 -12.71 -36.58 -13.10
C GLU A 57 -14.17 -36.94 -12.73
N ILE A 58 -14.65 -38.09 -13.19
CA ILE A 58 -16.00 -38.59 -12.89
C ILE A 58 -16.11 -39.04 -11.43
N ALA A 59 -15.03 -39.61 -10.87
CA ALA A 59 -14.98 -40.03 -9.46
C ALA A 59 -15.07 -38.82 -8.50
N ASP A 60 -14.44 -37.70 -8.84
CA ASP A 60 -14.51 -36.47 -8.05
C ASP A 60 -15.90 -35.82 -8.09
N VAL A 61 -16.57 -35.82 -9.25
CA VAL A 61 -17.95 -35.31 -9.37
C VAL A 61 -18.94 -36.12 -8.52
N ILE A 62 -18.73 -37.43 -8.41
CA ILE A 62 -19.59 -38.31 -7.58
C ILE A 62 -19.39 -38.05 -6.08
N GLN A 63 -18.18 -37.70 -5.62
CA GLN A 63 -17.95 -37.39 -4.21
C GLN A 63 -18.71 -36.15 -3.72
N PHE A 64 -18.88 -35.12 -4.56
CA PHE A 64 -19.66 -33.94 -4.22
C PHE A 64 -21.17 -34.23 -4.07
N GLN A 65 -21.70 -35.22 -4.80
CA GLN A 65 -23.10 -35.64 -4.67
C GLN A 65 -23.37 -36.40 -3.36
N LEU A 66 -22.37 -37.08 -2.81
CA LEU A 66 -22.51 -37.87 -1.58
C LEU A 66 -22.42 -37.04 -0.29
N ARG A 67 -22.00 -35.76 -0.38
CA ARG A 67 -21.90 -34.83 0.76
C ARG A 67 -22.58 -33.50 0.46
N PRO A 68 -23.92 -33.47 0.27
CA PRO A 68 -24.63 -32.24 -0.05
C PRO A 68 -24.38 -31.18 1.02
N LEU A 69 -24.00 -29.97 0.58
CA LEU A 69 -23.75 -28.80 1.42
C LEU A 69 -24.92 -28.49 2.38
N PHE A 70 -26.14 -28.88 1.98
CA PHE A 70 -27.38 -28.65 2.70
C PHE A 70 -27.98 -29.93 3.30
N SER A 71 -27.17 -30.90 3.73
CA SER A 71 -27.71 -32.08 4.42
C SER A 71 -28.45 -31.67 5.71
N ALA A 72 -29.64 -32.25 5.95
CA ALA A 72 -30.46 -31.95 7.12
C ALA A 72 -29.75 -32.25 8.47
N SER A 73 -28.68 -33.04 8.43
CA SER A 73 -27.79 -33.35 9.56
C SER A 73 -26.84 -32.21 9.95
N ARG A 74 -26.72 -31.12 9.16
CA ARG A 74 -25.90 -29.93 9.48
C ARG A 74 -26.65 -28.87 10.28
N ARG A 75 -27.74 -29.21 10.97
CA ARG A 75 -28.38 -28.25 11.89
C ARG A 75 -27.41 -27.93 13.04
N PRO A 76 -27.29 -26.66 13.47
CA PRO A 76 -26.53 -26.31 14.65
C PRO A 76 -27.00 -27.14 15.85
N VAL A 77 -26.06 -27.71 16.61
CA VAL A 77 -26.36 -28.36 17.88
C VAL A 77 -27.00 -27.30 18.76
N GLN A 78 -28.22 -27.55 19.26
CA GLN A 78 -28.78 -26.71 20.32
C GLN A 78 -27.86 -26.87 21.53
N VAL A 79 -27.08 -25.82 21.81
CA VAL A 79 -26.27 -25.71 23.02
C VAL A 79 -27.25 -25.84 24.17
N GLY A 80 -27.19 -26.97 24.87
CA GLY A 80 -28.04 -27.26 26.01
C GLY A 80 -27.96 -26.14 27.04
N ASN A 81 -29.12 -25.85 27.61
CA ASN A 81 -29.38 -24.90 28.69
C ASN A 81 -28.16 -24.73 29.61
N SER A 82 -27.55 -23.54 29.59
CA SER A 82 -26.40 -23.20 30.42
C SER A 82 -26.77 -23.36 31.90
N GLU A 83 -25.94 -24.10 32.63
CA GLU A 83 -25.98 -24.20 34.09
C GLU A 83 -25.88 -22.79 34.71
N PRO A 84 -26.52 -22.51 35.87
CA PRO A 84 -26.56 -21.16 36.41
C PRO A 84 -25.14 -20.66 36.69
N ALA A 85 -24.79 -19.54 36.05
CA ALA A 85 -23.52 -18.86 36.28
C ALA A 85 -23.39 -18.48 37.76
N ALA A 86 -22.27 -18.85 38.37
CA ALA A 86 -21.91 -18.39 39.70
C ALA A 86 -21.88 -16.85 39.74
N GLU A 87 -22.35 -16.27 40.84
CA GLU A 87 -22.39 -14.82 41.05
C GLU A 87 -21.00 -14.20 40.88
N PRO A 88 -20.87 -13.07 40.16
CA PRO A 88 -19.59 -12.43 39.93
C PRO A 88 -19.06 -11.85 41.25
N VAL A 89 -17.88 -12.31 41.65
CA VAL A 89 -17.08 -11.68 42.69
C VAL A 89 -16.64 -10.31 42.19
N ASP A 90 -16.91 -9.27 42.97
CA ASP A 90 -16.55 -7.89 42.66
C ASP A 90 -15.02 -7.77 42.70
N VAL A 91 -14.40 -7.91 41.53
CA VAL A 91 -12.97 -7.65 41.35
C VAL A 91 -12.86 -6.18 41.02
N ASP A 92 -12.30 -5.43 41.96
CA ASP A 92 -11.96 -4.01 41.81
C ASP A 92 -11.10 -3.87 40.54
N ALA A 93 -11.72 -3.37 39.48
CA ALA A 93 -11.08 -3.26 38.18
C ALA A 93 -9.98 -2.19 38.28
N PRO A 94 -8.74 -2.47 37.84
CA PRO A 94 -7.72 -1.44 37.78
C PRO A 94 -8.24 -0.27 36.92
N PRO A 95 -7.90 0.99 37.26
CA PRO A 95 -8.35 2.15 36.52
C PRO A 95 -8.03 1.97 35.04
N PRO A 96 -8.95 2.32 34.13
CA PRO A 96 -8.72 2.15 32.70
C PRO A 96 -7.45 2.88 32.31
N GLU A 97 -6.51 2.15 31.72
CA GLU A 97 -5.30 2.74 31.16
C GLU A 97 -5.71 3.83 30.16
N PRO A 98 -5.07 5.01 30.17
CA PRO A 98 -5.34 6.02 29.17
C PRO A 98 -4.96 5.43 27.81
N VAL A 99 -5.96 5.12 27.00
CA VAL A 99 -5.77 4.73 25.61
C VAL A 99 -5.18 5.95 24.93
N ALA A 100 -3.87 5.94 24.71
CA ALA A 100 -3.23 6.94 23.88
C ALA A 100 -3.94 6.91 22.53
N GLU A 101 -4.60 8.01 22.16
CA GLU A 101 -5.24 8.17 20.86
C GLU A 101 -4.14 8.03 19.81
N VAL A 102 -4.00 6.84 19.24
CA VAL A 102 -3.07 6.61 18.13
C VAL A 102 -3.64 7.42 16.97
N PRO A 103 -2.93 8.48 16.52
CA PRO A 103 -3.46 9.36 15.49
C PRO A 103 -3.65 8.55 14.22
N ARG A 104 -4.83 8.70 13.61
CA ARG A 104 -5.20 7.95 12.42
C ARG A 104 -4.62 8.63 11.20
N LEU A 105 -3.40 8.26 10.83
CA LEU A 105 -2.70 8.81 9.69
C LEU A 105 -2.91 7.93 8.45
N LYS A 106 -3.19 8.58 7.31
CA LYS A 106 -3.38 7.91 6.02
C LYS A 106 -2.46 8.49 4.97
N LEU A 107 -1.72 7.62 4.28
CA LEU A 107 -0.89 8.01 3.14
C LEU A 107 -1.77 8.13 1.89
N LEU A 108 -1.78 9.32 1.28
CA LEU A 108 -2.55 9.60 0.07
C LEU A 108 -1.71 9.55 -1.21
N GLY A 109 -0.43 9.87 -1.11
CA GLY A 109 0.47 9.93 -2.27
C GLY A 109 1.93 10.09 -1.87
N THR A 110 2.82 9.81 -2.82
CA THR A 110 4.25 10.03 -2.72
C THR A 110 4.73 10.70 -4.00
N GLU A 111 5.74 11.56 -3.89
CA GLU A 111 6.37 12.23 -5.01
C GLU A 111 7.89 12.08 -4.87
N LYS A 112 8.58 11.79 -5.98
CA LYS A 112 10.04 11.53 -5.98
C LYS A 112 10.89 12.78 -6.23
N ALA A 113 10.28 13.96 -6.34
CA ALA A 113 11.01 15.19 -6.59
C ALA A 113 11.86 15.59 -5.38
N GLY A 114 13.13 15.97 -5.62
CA GLY A 114 13.95 16.65 -4.61
C GLY A 114 14.29 15.88 -3.32
N GLY A 115 14.20 14.55 -3.31
CA GLY A 115 14.54 13.72 -2.14
C GLY A 115 13.39 12.87 -1.58
N GLY A 116 12.19 12.96 -2.17
CA GLY A 116 11.04 12.18 -1.76
C GLY A 116 10.16 12.95 -0.76
N SER A 117 8.91 13.17 -1.15
CA SER A 117 7.87 13.77 -0.31
C SER A 117 6.64 12.87 -0.29
N ALA A 118 5.88 12.92 0.80
CA ALA A 118 4.66 12.15 0.99
C ALA A 118 3.51 13.07 1.36
N LEU A 119 2.34 12.84 0.76
CA LEU A 119 1.10 13.48 1.14
C LEU A 119 0.40 12.62 2.18
N ILE A 120 0.37 13.08 3.42
CA ILE A 120 -0.27 12.39 4.54
C ILE A 120 -1.48 13.19 4.99
N MET A 121 -2.59 12.50 5.17
CA MET A 121 -3.80 13.03 5.78
C MET A 121 -3.93 12.53 7.20
N ASP A 122 -4.18 13.46 8.10
CA ASP A 122 -4.62 13.16 9.45
C ASP A 122 -6.14 12.97 9.39
N GLU A 123 -6.63 11.77 9.69
CA GLU A 123 -8.06 11.44 9.62
C GLU A 123 -8.88 12.08 10.74
N ASP A 124 -8.22 12.45 11.84
CA ASP A 124 -8.87 13.08 13.00
C ASP A 124 -9.19 14.56 12.71
N THR A 125 -8.29 15.24 12.00
CA THR A 125 -8.45 16.65 11.60
C THR A 125 -8.94 16.83 10.16
N GLY A 126 -8.82 15.81 9.31
CA GLY A 126 -9.08 15.87 7.87
C GLY A 126 -8.07 16.70 7.08
N VAL A 127 -6.96 17.13 7.70
CA VAL A 127 -5.96 17.99 7.05
C VAL A 127 -4.92 17.13 6.35
N SER A 128 -4.66 17.43 5.07
CA SER A 128 -3.61 16.79 4.27
C SER A 128 -2.41 17.71 4.10
N ASN A 129 -1.21 17.24 4.42
CA ASN A 129 0.03 17.99 4.28
C ASN A 129 1.11 17.19 3.56
N TRP A 130 1.89 17.87 2.72
CA TRP A 130 3.12 17.33 2.17
C TRP A 130 4.22 17.35 3.22
N VAL A 131 4.78 16.17 3.51
CA VAL A 131 5.86 15.97 4.47
C VAL A 131 7.08 15.38 3.77
N VAL A 132 8.26 15.75 4.26
CA VAL A 132 9.54 15.20 3.81
C VAL A 132 10.21 14.47 4.97
N ALA A 133 11.26 13.70 4.68
CA ALA A 133 12.07 13.08 5.72
C ALA A 133 12.54 14.12 6.76
N GLY A 134 12.35 13.80 8.04
CA GLY A 134 12.67 14.67 9.16
C GLY A 134 11.54 15.59 9.64
N SER A 135 10.46 15.76 8.87
CA SER A 135 9.25 16.49 9.28
C SER A 135 8.46 15.76 10.38
N SER A 136 7.60 16.49 11.08
CA SER A 136 6.69 15.94 12.08
C SER A 136 5.22 16.14 11.69
N ILE A 137 4.39 15.13 11.89
CA ILE A 137 2.94 15.17 11.67
C ILE A 137 2.24 14.33 12.74
N GLY A 138 1.20 14.88 13.39
CA GLY A 138 0.44 14.15 14.42
C GLY A 138 1.29 13.57 15.56
N GLY A 139 2.38 14.23 15.97
CA GLY A 139 3.30 13.70 16.99
C GLY A 139 4.29 12.63 16.51
N TRP A 140 4.21 12.22 15.25
CA TRP A 140 5.15 11.31 14.60
C TRP A 140 6.20 12.06 13.81
N ARG A 141 7.43 11.52 13.76
CA ARG A 141 8.52 12.02 12.94
C ARG A 141 8.73 11.12 11.73
N VAL A 142 8.73 11.70 10.53
CA VAL A 142 9.03 11.00 9.28
C VAL A 142 10.51 10.63 9.27
N GLN A 143 10.80 9.33 9.23
CA GLN A 143 12.16 8.82 9.09
C GLN A 143 12.55 8.75 7.61
N GLU A 144 11.71 8.10 6.81
CA GLU A 144 12.00 7.82 5.41
C GLU A 144 10.70 7.83 4.60
N VAL A 145 10.79 8.35 3.37
CA VAL A 145 9.71 8.30 2.37
C VAL A 145 10.18 7.41 1.23
N GLN A 146 9.52 6.27 1.06
CA GLN A 146 9.73 5.35 -0.06
C GLN A 146 8.69 5.61 -1.16
N SER A 147 8.72 4.79 -2.22
CA SER A 147 7.87 4.98 -3.39
C SER A 147 6.38 4.78 -3.09
N ASP A 148 6.05 3.88 -2.17
CA ASP A 148 4.67 3.49 -1.84
C ASP A 148 4.41 3.45 -0.33
N THR A 149 5.46 3.70 0.46
CA THR A 149 5.49 3.47 1.89
C THR A 149 6.19 4.62 2.61
N VAL A 150 5.75 4.97 3.81
CA VAL A 150 6.40 5.97 4.67
C VAL A 150 6.65 5.38 6.04
N LEU A 151 7.87 5.54 6.53
CA LEU A 151 8.29 5.11 7.86
C LEU A 151 8.23 6.29 8.82
N LEU A 152 7.40 6.15 9.85
CA LEU A 152 7.20 7.13 10.93
C LEU A 152 7.74 6.56 12.24
N ARG A 153 8.29 7.42 13.10
CA ARG A 153 8.75 7.08 14.45
C ARG A 153 8.10 8.00 15.48
N SER A 154 7.77 7.48 16.65
CA SER A 154 7.22 8.31 17.73
C SER A 154 8.22 9.40 18.13
N GLY A 155 7.74 10.64 18.27
CA GLY A 155 8.56 11.78 18.67
C GLY A 155 9.00 11.76 20.14
N GLU A 156 8.32 10.99 20.99
CA GLU A 156 8.63 10.86 22.42
C GLU A 156 9.18 9.46 22.77
N PRO A 157 10.24 9.39 23.60
CA PRO A 157 10.61 8.18 24.31
C PRO A 157 9.67 8.04 25.53
N THR A 158 8.42 7.62 25.30
CA THR A 158 7.55 7.22 26.41
C THR A 158 8.14 5.96 27.01
N ALA A 159 8.57 6.06 28.26
CA ALA A 159 9.11 4.95 29.02
C ALA A 159 8.01 3.89 29.23
N LEU A 160 8.24 2.69 28.65
CA LEU A 160 7.60 1.38 28.87
C LEU A 160 6.35 1.06 28.02
N PRO A 161 6.10 -0.24 27.70
CA PRO A 161 7.02 -1.36 27.47
C PRO A 161 6.99 -1.83 25.99
N GLU A 162 8.14 -2.28 25.51
CA GLU A 162 8.37 -3.19 24.37
C GLU A 162 7.25 -3.35 23.33
N GLY A 163 7.08 -2.33 22.48
CA GLY A 163 6.38 -2.44 21.21
C GLY A 163 7.09 -1.52 20.24
N GLU A 164 7.53 -2.04 19.10
CA GLU A 164 8.30 -1.31 18.10
C GLU A 164 7.58 0.01 17.73
N THR A 165 8.12 1.16 18.16
CA THR A 165 7.51 2.48 17.96
C THR A 165 7.70 3.03 16.53
N GLY A 166 7.56 2.14 15.55
CA GLY A 166 7.60 2.43 14.13
C GLY A 166 6.21 2.24 13.52
N LEU A 167 5.65 3.30 12.96
CA LEU A 167 4.41 3.23 12.19
C LEU A 167 4.77 3.25 10.70
N THR A 168 4.39 2.19 10.00
CA THR A 168 4.58 2.09 8.55
C THR A 168 3.25 2.40 7.87
N LEU A 169 3.20 3.46 7.06
CA LEU A 169 2.03 3.79 6.25
C LEU A 169 2.26 3.35 4.81
N SER A 170 1.31 2.62 4.24
CA SER A 170 1.32 2.23 2.82
C SER A 170 0.20 2.91 2.04
N LEU A 171 0.44 3.14 0.74
CA LEU A 171 -0.61 3.60 -0.19
C LEU A 171 -1.69 2.55 -0.41
N TYR A 172 -1.32 1.28 -0.24
CA TYR A 172 -2.19 0.12 -0.41
C TYR A 172 -2.28 -0.60 0.94
N PRO A 173 -3.22 -0.22 1.82
CA PRO A 173 -3.46 -1.02 3.01
C PRO A 173 -3.94 -2.40 2.55
N GLU A 174 -3.33 -3.47 3.06
CA GLU A 174 -3.87 -4.81 2.86
C GLU A 174 -5.32 -4.79 3.33
N GLN A 175 -6.24 -5.05 2.42
CA GLN A 175 -7.65 -5.22 2.74
C GLN A 175 -7.72 -6.49 3.57
N ALA A 176 -7.81 -6.37 4.89
CA ALA A 176 -8.13 -7.49 5.76
C ALA A 176 -9.44 -8.11 5.25
N GLY A 177 -9.32 -9.24 4.56
CA GLY A 177 -10.46 -9.96 4.02
C GLY A 177 -11.39 -10.41 5.15
N PRO A 178 -12.72 -10.40 4.93
CA PRO A 178 -13.70 -10.85 5.92
C PRO A 178 -13.57 -12.33 6.26
#